data_AF-A0A5M3Q247-F1
#
_entry.id   AF-A0A5M3Q247-F1
#
_cell.length_a   1.000
_cell.length_b   1.000
_cell.length_c   1.000
_cell.angle_alpha   90.00
_cell.angle_beta   90.00
_cell.angle_gamma   90.00
#
_symmetry.space_group_name_H-M   'P 1'
#
loop_
_entity.id
_entity.type
_entity.pdbx_description
1 polymer ?
#
loop_
_entity_poly.entity_id
_entity_poly.type
_entity_poly.pdbx_seq_one_letter_code
_entity_poly.pdbx_strand_id
1 'polypeptide(L)'
;MTTSNSQVTLTENEIAAVKMTLNYDDRENQHGDNYSNAGMDEMTAGLGWNKHQVAALMGSLEAKGIGFYCEEDDLFWLTPFGVDTIFDIIEAEQKQAA
;
A
#
# COMPACT_ATOMS: atom_id res chain seq x y z
N MET A 1 -22.83 -17.57 -4.97
CA MET A 1 -22.20 -17.47 -3.64
C MET A 1 -21.52 -16.12 -3.60
N THR A 2 -22.14 -15.11 -3.01
CA THR A 2 -21.55 -13.79 -2.82
C THR A 2 -20.58 -13.89 -1.65
N THR A 3 -19.30 -13.98 -1.95
CA THR A 3 -18.23 -13.83 -0.95
C THR A 3 -18.42 -12.50 -0.27
N SER A 4 -18.54 -12.54 1.05
CA SER A 4 -18.61 -11.37 1.92
C SER A 4 -17.34 -10.55 1.68
N ASN A 5 -17.47 -9.37 1.06
CA ASN A 5 -16.40 -8.35 1.02
C ASN A 5 -16.15 -7.93 2.47
N SER A 6 -15.27 -8.65 3.17
CA SER A 6 -14.63 -8.10 4.36
C SER A 6 -13.73 -6.98 3.86
N GLN A 7 -14.27 -5.76 3.83
CA GLN A 7 -13.54 -4.58 3.41
C GLN A 7 -12.35 -4.42 4.37
N VAL A 8 -11.14 -4.66 3.87
CA VAL A 8 -9.92 -4.49 4.65
C VAL A 8 -9.82 -3.01 5.01
N THR A 9 -9.73 -2.74 6.32
CA THR A 9 -9.55 -1.37 6.82
C THR A 9 -8.07 -1.11 7.06
N LEU A 10 -7.55 -0.07 6.41
CA LEU A 10 -6.20 0.43 6.62
C LEU A 10 -6.22 1.64 7.56
N THR A 11 -5.21 1.74 8.40
CA THR A 11 -4.95 2.93 9.22
C THR A 11 -4.38 4.05 8.36
N GLU A 12 -4.41 5.29 8.85
CA GLU A 12 -3.84 6.44 8.13
C GLU A 12 -2.35 6.25 7.77
N ASN A 13 -1.56 5.65 8.68
CA ASN A 13 -0.14 5.40 8.43
C ASN A 13 0.07 4.29 7.39
N GLU A 14 -0.78 3.26 7.37
CA GLU A 14 -0.74 2.22 6.34
C GLU A 14 -1.14 2.78 4.98
N ILE A 15 -2.17 3.62 4.92
CA ILE A 15 -2.57 4.31 3.69
C ILE A 15 -1.42 5.19 3.19
N ALA A 16 -0.78 5.96 4.08
CA ALA A 16 0.37 6.79 3.73
C ALA A 16 1.53 5.95 3.18
N ALA A 17 1.87 4.84 3.84
CA ALA A 17 2.94 3.94 3.40
C ALA A 17 2.63 3.29 2.04
N VAL A 18 1.40 2.81 1.83
CA VAL A 18 1.00 2.20 0.54
C VAL A 18 0.98 3.24 -0.57
N LYS A 19 0.55 4.49 -0.30
CA LYS A 19 0.65 5.59 -1.28
C LYS A 19 2.10 5.87 -1.71
N MET A 20 3.09 5.70 -0.84
CA MET A 20 4.50 5.85 -1.19
C MET A 20 4.99 4.78 -2.17
N THR A 21 4.37 3.60 -2.18
CA THR A 21 4.72 2.52 -3.11
C THR A 21 4.21 2.73 -4.53
N LEU A 22 3.24 3.63 -4.74
CA LEU A 22 2.64 3.84 -6.05
C LEU A 22 3.63 4.46 -7.04
N ASN A 23 3.57 4.00 -8.28
CA ASN A 23 4.35 4.52 -9.40
C ASN A 23 3.51 5.31 -10.41
N TYR A 24 2.18 5.18 -10.34
CA TYR A 24 1.25 5.85 -11.24
C TYR A 24 0.09 6.47 -10.46
N ASP A 25 -0.51 7.50 -11.04
CA ASP A 25 -1.67 8.20 -10.48
C ASP A 25 -3.00 7.49 -10.77
N ASP A 26 -2.98 6.41 -11.56
CA ASP A 26 -4.16 5.65 -11.95
C ASP A 26 -3.99 4.13 -11.78
N ARG A 27 -5.13 3.50 -11.51
CA ARG A 27 -5.25 2.08 -11.19
C ARG A 27 -4.81 1.17 -12.34
N GLU A 28 -5.15 1.55 -13.58
CA GLU A 28 -4.88 0.72 -14.75
C GLU A 28 -3.38 0.60 -15.01
N ASN A 29 -2.67 1.72 -14.98
CA ASN A 29 -1.22 1.75 -15.16
C ASN A 29 -0.49 1.06 -14.00
N GLN A 30 -0.96 1.22 -12.76
CA GLN A 30 -0.36 0.52 -11.62
C GLN A 30 -0.44 -1.01 -11.75
N HIS A 31 -1.56 -1.56 -12.25
CA HIS A 31 -1.67 -3.00 -12.55
C HIS A 31 -0.80 -3.41 -13.76
N GLY A 32 -0.54 -2.50 -14.70
CA GLY A 32 0.15 -2.80 -15.96
C GLY A 32 1.66 -3.02 -15.84
N ASP A 33 2.35 -2.25 -14.98
CA ASP A 33 3.81 -2.34 -14.78
C ASP A 33 4.18 -2.92 -13.40
N ASN A 34 3.21 -2.97 -12.47
CA ASN A 34 3.30 -3.49 -11.09
C ASN A 34 4.54 -3.06 -10.28
N TYR A 35 5.25 -2.01 -10.71
CA TYR A 35 6.45 -1.53 -10.04
C TYR A 35 6.08 -0.80 -8.74
N SER A 36 6.79 -1.15 -7.65
CA SER A 36 6.72 -0.43 -6.38
C SER A 36 7.91 0.52 -6.24
N ASN A 37 7.69 1.70 -5.65
CA ASN A 37 8.70 2.74 -5.51
C ASN A 37 9.26 2.92 -4.09
N ALA A 38 8.75 2.18 -3.11
CA ALA A 38 9.15 2.38 -1.72
C ALA A 38 9.41 1.07 -0.98
N GLY A 39 10.51 1.07 -0.24
CA GLY A 39 10.91 0.03 0.69
C GLY A 39 11.02 0.54 2.11
N MET A 40 11.87 -0.12 2.90
CA MET A 40 11.99 0.18 4.33
C MET A 40 12.54 1.58 4.57
N ASP A 41 13.51 2.01 3.77
CA ASP A 41 14.19 3.28 3.95
C ASP A 41 13.30 4.47 3.53
N GLU A 42 12.56 4.36 2.42
CA GLU A 42 11.59 5.39 1.99
C GLU A 42 10.47 5.55 3.01
N MET A 43 9.91 4.44 3.52
CA MET A 43 8.85 4.50 4.53
C MET A 43 9.37 5.04 5.87
N THR A 44 10.60 4.70 6.26
CA THR A 44 11.26 5.26 7.45
C THR A 44 11.38 6.77 7.33
N ALA A 45 11.87 7.26 6.19
CA ALA A 45 12.02 8.69 5.93
C ALA A 45 10.67 9.42 5.82
N GLY A 46 9.71 8.85 5.09
CA GLY A 46 8.40 9.45 4.83
C GLY A 46 7.51 9.52 6.07
N LEU A 47 7.58 8.53 6.97
CA LEU A 47 6.81 8.51 8.21
C LEU A 47 7.56 9.12 9.41
N GLY A 48 8.87 9.35 9.29
CA GLY A 48 9.72 9.78 10.41
C GLY A 48 9.81 8.73 11.52
N TRP A 49 9.70 7.45 11.17
CA TRP A 49 9.70 6.32 12.10
C TRP A 49 11.05 5.62 12.11
N ASN A 50 11.28 4.73 13.08
CA ASN A 50 12.44 3.84 13.04
C ASN A 50 12.14 2.53 12.28
N LYS A 51 13.18 1.80 11.88
CA LYS A 51 13.06 0.55 11.11
C LYS A 51 12.18 -0.52 11.78
N HIS A 52 12.16 -0.60 13.12
CA HIS A 52 11.31 -1.56 13.82
C HIS A 52 9.81 -1.21 13.69
N GLN A 53 9.47 0.07 13.75
CA GLN A 53 8.09 0.53 13.56
C GLN A 53 7.63 0.30 12.11
N VAL A 54 8.50 0.58 11.13
CA VAL A 54 8.21 0.32 9.71
C VAL A 54 8.07 -1.18 9.44
N ALA A 55 8.96 -2.02 9.98
CA ALA A 55 8.86 -3.47 9.84
C ALA A 55 7.54 -4.02 10.43
N ALA A 56 7.09 -3.49 11.57
CA ALA A 56 5.80 -3.86 12.14
C ALA A 56 4.62 -3.42 11.26
N LEU A 57 4.71 -2.25 10.63
CA LEU A 57 3.71 -1.76 9.67
C LEU A 57 3.66 -2.64 8.41
N MET A 58 4.81 -2.94 7.81
CA MET A 58 4.91 -3.83 6.65
C MET A 58 4.34 -5.22 6.97
N GLY A 59 4.67 -5.79 8.13
CA GLY A 59 4.08 -7.04 8.58
C GLY A 59 2.56 -6.98 8.76
N SER A 60 2.00 -5.82 9.15
CA SER A 60 0.55 -5.63 9.21
C SER A 60 -0.09 -5.59 7.81
N LEU A 61 0.54 -4.91 6.86
CA LEU A 61 0.11 -4.88 5.45
C LEU A 61 0.15 -6.26 4.80
N GLU A 62 1.20 -7.03 5.07
CA GLU A 62 1.34 -8.43 4.64
C GLU A 62 0.23 -9.32 5.22
N ALA A 63 -0.04 -9.22 6.52
CA ALA A 63 -1.12 -9.97 7.17
C ALA A 63 -2.51 -9.63 6.61
N LYS A 64 -2.67 -8.43 6.05
CA LYS A 64 -3.89 -7.96 5.37
C LYS A 64 -3.93 -8.30 3.87
N GLY A 65 -2.86 -8.87 3.32
CA GLY A 65 -2.74 -9.24 1.91
C GLY A 65 -2.51 -8.07 0.96
N ILE A 66 -2.13 -6.89 1.47
CA ILE A 66 -1.92 -5.68 0.66
C ILE A 66 -0.67 -5.79 -0.20
N GLY A 67 0.37 -6.41 0.32
CA GLY A 67 1.66 -6.51 -0.35
C GLY A 67 2.58 -7.46 0.37
N PHE A 68 3.85 -7.45 -0.05
CA PHE A 68 4.94 -8.18 0.60
C PHE A 68 6.25 -7.44 0.43
N TYR A 69 7.11 -7.51 1.43
CA TYR A 69 8.47 -6.98 1.33
C TYR A 69 9.38 -7.96 0.57
N CYS A 70 10.09 -7.46 -0.44
CA CYS A 70 11.14 -8.18 -1.16
C CYS A 70 12.51 -7.68 -0.70
N GLU A 71 13.26 -8.54 -0.02
CA GLU A 71 14.62 -8.22 0.46
C GLU A 71 15.62 -8.04 -0.68
N GLU A 72 15.42 -8.68 -1.84
CA GLU A 72 16.35 -8.58 -2.98
C GLU A 72 16.29 -7.21 -3.66
N ASP A 73 15.09 -6.64 -3.74
CA ASP A 73 14.85 -5.32 -4.34
C ASP A 73 14.85 -4.19 -3.29
N ASP A 74 14.80 -4.53 -1.99
CA ASP A 74 14.52 -3.61 -0.89
C ASP A 74 13.25 -2.78 -1.13
N LEU A 75 12.18 -3.44 -1.58
CA LEU A 75 10.91 -2.80 -1.93
C LEU A 75 9.71 -3.54 -1.33
N PHE A 76 8.65 -2.79 -1.01
CA PHE A 76 7.38 -3.37 -0.63
C PHE A 76 6.46 -3.47 -1.85
N TRP A 77 6.32 -4.66 -2.42
CA TRP A 77 5.52 -4.92 -3.61
C TRP A 77 4.05 -5.04 -3.27
N LEU A 78 3.19 -4.38 -4.06
CA LEU A 78 1.75 -4.51 -3.91
C LEU A 78 1.23 -5.79 -4.58
N THR A 79 0.22 -6.40 -3.97
CA THR A 79 -0.60 -7.40 -4.66
C THR A 79 -1.66 -6.70 -5.51
N PRO A 80 -2.29 -7.38 -6.48
CA PRO A 80 -3.44 -6.83 -7.19
C PRO A 80 -4.56 -6.37 -6.25
N PHE A 81 -4.79 -7.11 -5.17
CA PHE A 81 -5.74 -6.73 -4.13
C PHE A 81 -5.33 -5.45 -3.39
N GLY A 82 -4.04 -5.28 -3.09
CA GLY A 82 -3.50 -4.06 -2.48
C GLY A 82 -3.65 -2.84 -3.39
N VAL A 83 -3.36 -2.99 -4.69
CA VAL A 83 -3.59 -1.95 -5.70
C VAL A 83 -5.07 -1.54 -5.71
N ASP A 84 -5.99 -2.50 -5.86
CA ASP A 84 -7.42 -2.18 -5.87
C ASP A 84 -7.88 -1.51 -4.57
N THR A 85 -7.39 -1.98 -3.43
CA THR A 85 -7.74 -1.44 -2.10
C THR A 85 -7.29 0.02 -1.97
N ILE A 86 -6.04 0.36 -2.33
CA ILE A 86 -5.55 1.73 -2.16
C ILE A 86 -6.23 2.69 -3.13
N PHE A 87 -6.50 2.27 -4.36
CA PHE A 87 -7.22 3.11 -5.33
C PHE A 87 -8.69 3.32 -4.93
N ASP A 88 -9.38 2.32 -4.37
CA ASP A 88 -10.72 2.50 -3.80
C ASP A 88 -10.73 3.60 -2.72
N ILE A 89 -9.69 3.63 -1.87
CA ILE A 89 -9.52 4.66 -0.83
C ILE A 89 -9.26 6.04 -1.44
N ILE A 90 -8.29 6.14 -2.37
CA ILE A 90 -7.94 7.40 -3.05
C ILE A 90 -9.15 8.00 -3.75
N GLU A 91 -9.90 7.20 -4.49
CA GLU A 91 -11.10 7.65 -5.21
C GLU A 91 -12.21 8.10 -4.24
N ALA A 92 -12.35 7.44 -3.10
CA ALA A 92 -13.30 7.83 -2.05
C ALA A 92 -12.91 9.15 -1.38
N GLU A 93 -11.62 9.40 -1.13
CA GLU A 93 -11.10 10.67 -0.60
C GLU A 93 -11.34 11.82 -1.59
N GLN A 94 -11.07 11.61 -2.89
CA GLN A 94 -11.30 12.62 -3.93
C GLN A 94 -12.77 13.01 -4.05
N LYS A 95 -13.70 12.06 -3.94
CA LYS A 95 -15.15 12.33 -3.95
C LYS A 95 -15.63 13.13 -2.73
N GLN A 96 -14.98 12.98 -1.58
CA GLN A 96 -15.32 13.72 -0.36
C GLN A 96 -14.74 15.13 -0.36
N ALA A 97 -13.69 15.37 -1.14
CA ALA A 97 -13.06 16.68 -1.29
C ALA A 97 -13.71 17.56 -2.40
N ALA A 98 -14.64 16.99 -3.17
CA ALA A 98 -15.38 17.66 -4.26
C ALA A 98 -16.76 18.17 -3.78
#